data_AF-A0A7X6U0H9-F1
#
_entry.id   AF-A0A7X6U0H9-F1
#
_cell.length_a   1.000
_cell.length_b   1.000
_cell.length_c   1.000
_cell.angle_alpha   90.00
_cell.angle_beta   90.00
_cell.angle_gamma   90.00
#
_symmetry.space_group_name_H-M   'P 1'
#
loop_
_entity.id
_entity.type
_entity.pdbx_description
1 polymer ?
#
loop_
_entity_poly.entity_id
_entity_poly.type
_entity_poly.pdbx_seq_one_letter_code
_entity_poly.pdbx_strand_id
1 'polypeptide(L)' 'MMTLINLINAAVLAGTPLLLATCGEILTEKSGSLNLGVEGMMYMGAIAGLAGAWYAE' A
#
# COMPACT_ATOMS: atom_id res chain seq x y z
N MET A 1 -26.60 -7.20 -2.90
CA MET A 1 -25.86 -8.36 -2.33
C MET A 1 -24.56 -8.63 -3.09
N MET A 2 -24.61 -8.79 -4.42
CA MET A 2 -23.42 -9.10 -5.23
C MET A 2 -22.30 -8.02 -5.15
N THR A 3 -22.67 -6.74 -5.09
CA THR A 3 -21.70 -5.62 -5.02
C THR A 3 -20.82 -5.67 -3.79
N LEU A 4 -21.38 -5.99 -2.62
CA LEU A 4 -20.62 -6.06 -1.37
C LEU A 4 -19.63 -7.24 -1.39
N ILE A 5 -20.06 -8.39 -1.92
CA ILE A 5 -19.21 -9.57 -2.07
C ILE A 5 -18.05 -9.27 -3.05
N ASN A 6 -18.34 -8.59 -4.16
CA ASN A 6 -17.32 -8.21 -5.14
C ASN A 6 -16.33 -7.18 -4.57
N LEU A 7 -16.80 -6.21 -3.79
CA LEU A 7 -15.95 -5.23 -3.09
C LEU A 7 -14.97 -5.94 -2.14
N ILE A 8 -15.47 -6.84 -1.30
CA ILE A 8 -14.63 -7.58 -0.34
C ILE A 8 -13.63 -8.47 -1.09
N ASN A 9 -14.04 -9.15 -2.16
CA ASN A 9 -13.14 -9.97 -2.97
C ASN A 9 -12.00 -9.13 -3.58
N ALA A 10 -12.33 -7.97 -4.17
CA ALA A 10 -11.33 -7.04 -4.70
C ALA A 10 -10.40 -6.49 -3.61
N ALA A 11 -10.94 -6.16 -2.43
CA ALA A 11 -10.18 -5.65 -1.30
C ALA A 11 -9.18 -6.68 -0.76
N VAL A 12 -9.58 -7.95 -0.64
CA VAL A 12 -8.69 -9.02 -0.20
C VAL A 12 -7.62 -9.29 -1.26
N LEU A 13 -8.00 -9.42 -2.53
CA LEU A 13 -7.05 -9.66 -3.63
C LEU A 13 -5.98 -8.57 -3.73
N ALA A 14 -6.36 -7.29 -3.56
CA ALA A 14 -5.42 -6.18 -3.57
C ALA A 14 -4.65 -6.02 -2.25
N GLY A 15 -5.31 -6.27 -1.11
CA GLY A 15 -4.76 -6.01 0.22
C GLY A 15 -3.78 -7.08 0.70
N THR A 16 -4.00 -8.35 0.39
CA THR A 16 -3.12 -9.45 0.82
C THR A 16 -1.67 -9.30 0.34
N PRO A 17 -1.37 -9.05 -0.95
CA PRO A 17 0.03 -8.85 -1.38
C PRO A 17 0.64 -7.59 -0.77
N LEU A 18 -0.16 -6.54 -0.57
CA LEU A 18 0.30 -5.30 0.09
C LEU A 18 0.76 -5.59 1.52
N LEU A 19 -0.06 -6.29 2.31
CA LEU A 19 0.27 -6.67 3.69
C LEU A 19 1.52 -7.54 3.78
N LEU A 20 1.69 -8.50 2.86
CA LEU A 20 2.89 -9.33 2.83
C LEU A 20 4.14 -8.51 2.51
N ALA A 21 4.05 -7.55 1.57
CA ALA A 21 5.15 -6.64 1.25
C ALA A 21 5.54 -5.79 2.46
N THR A 22 4.57 -5.16 3.13
CA THR A 22 4.83 -4.32 4.32
C THR A 22 5.42 -5.12 5.47
N CYS A 23 4.94 -6.35 5.71
CA CYS A 23 5.52 -7.23 6.72
C CYS A 23 6.99 -7.58 6.40
N GLY A 24 7.31 -7.86 5.14
CA GLY A 24 8.68 -8.15 4.70
C GLY A 24 9.62 -6.96 4.90
N GLU A 25 9.17 -5.74 4.62
CA GLU A 25 9.91 -4.51 4.87
C GLU A 25 10.18 -4.31 6.36
N ILE A 26 9.16 -4.39 7.23
CA ILE A 26 9.32 -4.24 8.69
C ILE A 26 10.33 -5.25 9.25
N LEU A 27 10.31 -6.49 8.76
CA LEU A 27 11.30 -7.51 9.17
C LEU A 27 12.71 -7.14 8.72
N THR A 28 12.84 -6.61 7.51
CA THR A 28 14.13 -6.17 6.93
C THR A 28 14.71 -4.99 7.71
N GLU A 29 13.89 -4.01 8.08
CA GLU A 29 14.27 -2.91 8.97
C GLU A 29 14.75 -3.40 10.34
N LYS A 30 14.00 -4.33 10.95
CA LYS A 30 14.35 -4.92 12.25
C LYS A 30 15.63 -5.75 12.19
N SER A 31 15.99 -6.29 11.02
CA SER A 31 17.26 -7.00 10.81
C SER A 31 18.47 -6.07 10.64
N GLY A 32 18.26 -4.75 10.64
CA GLY A 32 19.33 -3.75 10.52
C GLY A 32 19.69 -3.38 9.08
N SER A 33 18.92 -3.83 8.09
CA SER A 33 19.08 -3.47 6.69
C SER A 33 17.87 -2.65 6.22
N LEU A 34 17.93 -1.33 6.39
CA LEU A 34 16.85 -0.43 5.94
C LEU A 34 16.90 -0.24 4.42
N ASN A 35 15.77 -0.45 3.74
CA ASN A 35 15.62 -0.18 2.31
C ASN A 35 14.96 1.18 2.09
N LEU A 36 15.77 2.25 2.03
CA LEU A 36 15.31 3.62 1.79
C LEU A 36 14.52 3.81 0.49
N GLY A 37 14.66 2.88 -0.47
CA GLY A 37 13.87 2.91 -1.69
C GLY A 37 12.38 2.69 -1.43
N VAL A 38 12.02 1.86 -0.44
CA VAL A 38 10.62 1.53 -0.15
C VAL A 38 9.94 2.65 0.62
N GLU A 39 10.58 3.20 1.66
CA GLU A 39 10.11 4.42 2.33
C GLU A 39 9.89 5.57 1.32
N GLY A 40 10.81 5.76 0.37
CA GLY A 40 10.67 6.75 -0.70
C GLY A 40 9.45 6.53 -1.58
N MET A 41 9.18 5.28 -1.99
CA MET A 41 7.99 4.94 -2.77
C MET A 41 6.69 5.18 -1.98
N MET A 42 6.67 4.92 -0.67
CA MET A 42 5.52 5.21 0.18
C MET A 42 5.21 6.71 0.25
N TYR A 43 6.22 7.56 0.45
CA TYR A 43 6.04 9.01 0.43
C TYR A 43 5.55 9.54 -0.91
N MET A 44 6.13 9.06 -2.02
CA MET A 44 5.70 9.46 -3.36
C MET A 44 4.25 9.04 -3.65
N GLY A 45 3.85 7.83 -3.22
CA GLY A 45 2.48 7.37 -3.32
C GLY A 45 1.49 8.22 -2.52
N ALA A 46 1.86 8.61 -1.29
CA ALA A 46 1.02 9.47 -0.44
C ALA A 46 0.79 10.86 -1.07
N ILE A 47 1.86 11.49 -1.58
CA ILE A 47 1.78 12.79 -2.25
C ILE A 47 0.96 12.68 -3.54
N ALA A 48 1.19 11.66 -4.36
CA ALA A 48 0.45 11.44 -5.59
C ALA A 48 -1.05 11.20 -5.32
N GLY A 49 -1.39 10.45 -4.27
CA GLY A 49 -2.77 10.22 -3.84
C GLY A 49 -3.47 11.51 -3.42
N LEU A 50 -2.81 12.35 -2.61
CA LEU A 50 -3.33 13.66 -2.21
C LEU A 50 -3.49 14.60 -3.41
N ALA A 51 -2.48 14.69 -4.28
CA ALA A 51 -2.52 15.54 -5.46
C ALA A 51 -3.62 15.11 -6.45
N GLY A 52 -3.80 13.80 -6.63
CA GLY A 52 -4.86 13.24 -7.46
C GLY A 52 -6.25 13.53 -6.90
N ALA A 53 -6.44 13.42 -5.58
CA ALA A 53 -7.69 13.78 -4.92
C ALA A 53 -7.99 15.29 -5.07
N TRP A 54 -6.98 16.15 -4.86
CA TRP A 54 -7.14 17.60 -5.00
C TRP A 54 -7.48 18.05 -6.42
N TYR A 55 -6.91 17.40 -7.45
CA TYR A 55 -7.21 17.71 -8.85
C TYR A 55 -8.56 17.14 -9.34
N ALA A 56 -9.08 16.12 -8.67
CA ALA A 56 -10.35 15.48 -9.01
C ALA A 56 -11.58 16.19 -8.43
N GLU A 57 -11.37 17.18 -7.55
CA GLU A 57 -12.38 18.17 -7.11
C GLU A 57 -12.45 19.35 -8.09
#